data_AF-A0A7S4SIJ8-F1
#
_entry.id   AF-A0A7S4SIJ8-F1
#
_cell.length_a   1.000
_cell.length_b   1.000
_cell.length_c   1.000
_cell.angle_alpha   90.00
_cell.angle_beta   90.00
_cell.angle_gamma   90.00
#
_symmetry.space_group_name_H-M   'P 1'
#
loop_
_entity.id
_entity.type
_entity.pdbx_description
1 polymer ?
#
loop_
_entity_poly.entity_id
_entity_poly.type
_entity_poly.pdbx_seq_one_letter_code
_entity_poly.pdbx_strand_id
1 'polypeptide(L)'
;MKPAWDKLSAEFEGSKTSGVYDVDCTADGKELCEKNEVQGYPTIKYGDPDSLQAYEGGRDFEALKKFAEENLGPVCGPDQLDLCSAEDKALIEGFVAMSKADLDAKIAEVQKAAFEKEKAYNKRFRKFNSKYNDFKAEEREEDEQLSMQAAEKAKFEKNKAKASKAELAKQEKKEKKAKQRAEAFEKKRKAMEGEKEKFDKEKTDMEEEVKKAGLKYMKVVQKRKAKEEL
;
A
#
# COMPACT_ATOMS: atom_id res chain seq x y z
N MET A 1 19.56 -13.65 11.65
CA MET A 1 19.12 -12.27 11.96
C MET A 1 19.70 -11.76 13.28
N LYS A 2 19.63 -12.52 14.38
CA LYS A 2 20.04 -12.05 15.71
C LYS A 2 21.37 -11.28 15.79
N PRO A 3 22.51 -11.74 15.20
CA PRO A 3 23.75 -10.96 15.25
C PRO A 3 23.67 -9.58 14.58
N ALA A 4 22.93 -9.45 13.48
CA ALA A 4 22.72 -8.17 12.81
C ALA A 4 21.79 -7.25 13.61
N TRP A 5 20.76 -7.82 14.25
CA TRP A 5 19.83 -7.10 15.11
C TRP A 5 20.50 -6.57 16.38
N ASP A 6 21.29 -7.41 17.05
CA ASP A 6 22.03 -7.02 18.26
C ASP A 6 23.02 -5.88 17.93
N LYS A 7 23.68 -5.96 16.76
CA LYS A 7 24.57 -4.88 16.29
C LYS A 7 23.81 -3.58 15.99
N LEU A 8 22.66 -3.65 15.33
CA LEU A 8 21.81 -2.48 15.08
C LEU A 8 21.33 -1.87 16.38
N SER A 9 20.87 -2.69 17.33
CA SER A 9 20.39 -2.25 18.64
C SER A 9 21.46 -1.48 19.40
N ALA A 10 22.71 -1.93 19.35
CA ALA A 10 23.84 -1.24 19.97
C ALA A 10 24.14 0.12 19.32
N GLU A 11 23.93 0.29 18.00
CA GLU A 11 24.13 1.59 17.34
C GLU A 11 23.07 2.63 17.75
N PHE A 12 21.87 2.17 18.13
CA PHE A 12 20.79 3.03 18.59
C PHE A 12 20.73 3.16 20.12
N GLU A 13 21.64 2.49 20.84
CA GLU A 13 21.74 2.56 22.29
C GLU A 13 22.10 3.99 22.73
N GLY A 14 21.24 4.60 23.56
CA GLY A 14 21.42 5.97 24.03
C GLY A 14 20.89 7.07 23.09
N SER A 15 20.29 6.72 21.95
CA SER A 15 19.51 7.69 21.18
C SER A 15 18.31 8.18 21.99
N LYS A 16 18.08 9.50 22.00
CA LYS A 16 16.95 10.13 22.72
C LYS A 16 15.64 10.06 21.94
N THR A 17 15.70 9.75 20.64
CA THR A 17 14.59 9.95 19.69
C THR A 17 14.24 8.70 18.90
N SER A 18 15.10 7.68 18.93
CA SER A 18 14.93 6.41 18.22
C SER A 18 15.35 5.26 19.10
N GLY A 19 14.72 4.09 18.90
CA GLY A 19 15.09 2.88 19.61
C GLY A 19 14.86 1.65 18.75
N VAL A 20 15.68 0.63 19.00
CA VAL A 20 15.53 -0.70 18.42
C VAL A 20 15.37 -1.64 19.61
N TYR A 21 14.27 -2.39 19.62
CA TYR A 21 13.87 -3.21 20.77
C TYR A 21 13.59 -4.64 20.32
N ASP A 22 13.95 -5.60 21.16
CA ASP A 22 13.48 -6.99 21.06
C ASP A 22 12.33 -7.23 22.03
N VAL A 23 11.33 -7.99 21.59
CA VAL A 23 10.17 -8.36 22.40
C VAL A 23 10.02 -9.87 22.35
N ASP A 24 10.02 -10.51 23.51
CA ASP A 24 9.73 -11.93 23.62
C ASP A 24 8.21 -12.17 23.66
N CYS A 25 7.66 -12.48 22.49
CA CYS A 25 6.25 -12.80 22.31
C CYS A 25 5.83 -14.16 22.93
N THR A 26 6.78 -14.95 23.44
CA THR A 26 6.50 -16.24 24.13
C THR A 26 6.44 -16.10 25.65
N ALA A 27 6.87 -14.96 26.19
CA ALA A 27 6.84 -14.63 27.61
C ALA A 27 6.00 -13.36 27.84
N ASP A 28 6.54 -12.37 28.55
CA ASP A 28 5.84 -11.16 28.99
C ASP A 28 5.39 -10.25 27.83
N GLY A 29 5.93 -10.43 26.63
CA GLY A 29 5.58 -9.64 25.44
C GLY A 29 4.35 -10.12 24.67
N LYS A 30 3.71 -11.23 25.10
CA LYS A 30 2.63 -11.88 24.34
C LYS A 30 1.48 -10.94 23.96
N GLU A 31 0.96 -10.16 24.90
CA GLU A 31 -0.17 -9.24 24.66
C GLU A 31 0.19 -8.16 23.63
N LEU A 32 1.41 -7.62 23.69
CA LEU A 32 1.90 -6.64 22.73
C LEU A 32 1.99 -7.22 21.32
N CYS A 33 2.44 -8.47 21.21
CA CYS A 33 2.57 -9.15 19.92
C CYS A 33 1.21 -9.52 19.31
N GLU A 34 0.23 -9.94 20.13
CA GLU A 34 -1.15 -10.18 19.68
C GLU A 34 -1.82 -8.89 19.20
N LYS A 35 -1.70 -7.79 19.97
CA LYS A 35 -2.23 -6.47 19.59
C LYS A 35 -1.65 -5.97 18.28
N ASN A 36 -0.40 -6.30 18.00
CA ASN A 36 0.31 -5.94 16.79
C ASN A 36 0.27 -7.04 15.73
N GLU A 37 -0.66 -8.00 15.80
CA GLU A 37 -0.89 -9.01 14.75
C GLU A 37 0.38 -9.77 14.32
N VAL A 38 1.27 -10.09 15.27
CA VAL A 38 2.47 -10.88 15.01
C VAL A 38 2.08 -12.36 14.91
N GLN A 39 2.15 -12.91 13.70
CA GLN A 39 1.71 -14.29 13.40
C GLN A 39 2.85 -15.31 13.31
N GLY A 40 4.10 -14.87 13.31
CA GLY A 40 5.28 -15.75 13.23
C GLY A 40 6.55 -15.00 13.58
N TYR A 41 7.62 -15.73 13.90
CA TYR A 41 8.89 -15.13 14.33
C TYR A 41 10.02 -15.47 13.35
N PRO A 42 10.93 -14.52 13.04
CA PRO A 42 10.94 -13.13 13.49
C PRO A 42 10.10 -12.19 12.61
N THR A 43 9.22 -11.39 13.22
CA THR A 43 8.55 -10.25 12.57
C THR A 43 9.20 -8.95 13.01
N ILE A 44 9.54 -8.07 12.05
CA ILE A 44 10.07 -6.74 12.32
C ILE A 44 8.96 -5.73 12.03
N LYS A 45 8.76 -4.80 12.96
CA LYS A 45 7.89 -3.63 12.76
C LYS A 45 8.63 -2.35 13.11
N TYR A 46 8.21 -1.24 12.52
CA TYR A 46 8.80 0.08 12.72
C TYR A 46 7.74 1.18 12.76
N GLY A 47 8.09 2.35 13.30
CA GLY A 47 7.22 3.52 13.36
C GLY A 47 6.89 3.96 14.78
N ASP A 48 5.78 4.68 14.92
CA ASP A 48 5.26 5.11 16.22
C ASP A 48 4.72 3.89 17.00
N PRO A 49 4.91 3.80 18.32
CA PRO A 49 4.40 2.69 19.14
C PRO A 49 2.89 2.44 19.00
N ASP A 50 2.11 3.46 18.65
CA ASP A 50 0.65 3.34 18.43
C ASP A 50 0.29 2.96 16.98
N SER A 51 1.24 2.96 16.05
CA SER A 51 1.01 2.76 14.60
C SER A 51 2.19 2.09 13.90
N LEU A 52 2.52 0.88 14.36
CA LEU A 52 3.62 0.08 13.82
C LEU A 52 3.31 -0.52 12.44
N GLN A 53 4.21 -0.32 11.49
CA GLN A 53 4.16 -0.87 10.13
C GLN A 53 5.08 -2.08 9.99
N ALA A 54 4.72 -3.02 9.12
CA ALA A 54 5.58 -4.19 8.82
C ALA A 54 6.82 -3.76 8.03
N TYR A 55 7.98 -4.29 8.42
CA TYR A 55 9.21 -4.14 7.67
C TYR A 55 9.41 -5.34 6.71
N GLU A 56 9.48 -5.04 5.42
CA GLU A 56 9.62 -6.03 4.34
C GLU A 56 10.99 -5.96 3.64
N GLY A 57 11.95 -5.22 4.20
CA GLY A 57 13.29 -5.05 3.63
C GLY A 57 14.28 -6.18 3.96
N GLY A 58 15.53 -5.99 3.52
CA GLY A 58 16.62 -6.93 3.78
C GLY A 58 16.95 -7.07 5.27
N ARG A 59 17.29 -8.29 5.72
CA ARG A 59 17.51 -8.60 7.15
C ARG A 59 18.99 -8.74 7.53
N ASP A 60 19.88 -8.36 6.62
CA ASP A 60 21.28 -8.15 6.91
C ASP A 60 21.49 -6.79 7.59
N PHE A 61 22.66 -6.62 8.22
CA PHE A 61 22.95 -5.43 9.00
C PHE A 61 22.91 -4.13 8.17
N GLU A 62 23.43 -4.15 6.94
CA GLU A 62 23.50 -2.94 6.10
C GLU A 62 22.11 -2.49 5.66
N ALA A 63 21.24 -3.43 5.27
CA ALA A 63 19.86 -3.14 4.90
C ALA A 63 19.03 -2.60 6.09
N LEU A 64 19.22 -3.20 7.28
CA LEU A 64 18.54 -2.75 8.50
C LEU A 64 19.03 -1.37 8.96
N LYS A 65 20.34 -1.15 8.94
CA LYS A 65 20.96 0.12 9.33
C LYS A 65 20.48 1.26 8.44
N LYS A 66 20.59 1.08 7.12
CA LYS A 66 20.14 2.07 6.15
C LYS A 66 18.67 2.42 6.36
N PHE A 67 17.82 1.41 6.54
CA PHE A 67 16.40 1.64 6.80
C PHE A 67 16.19 2.42 8.11
N ALA A 68 16.88 2.04 9.18
CA ALA A 68 16.77 2.69 10.47
C ALA A 68 17.22 4.16 10.42
N GLU A 69 18.33 4.47 9.73
CA GLU A 69 18.79 5.86 9.54
C GLU A 69 17.81 6.71 8.72
N GLU A 70 17.11 6.11 7.76
CA GLU A 70 16.14 6.81 6.91
C GLU A 70 14.76 6.98 7.56
N ASN A 71 14.39 6.12 8.52
CA ASN A 71 13.01 6.00 9.04
C ASN A 71 12.88 6.15 10.55
N LEU A 72 13.97 6.02 11.32
CA LEU A 72 13.99 6.19 12.76
C LEU A 72 14.76 7.47 13.09
N GLY A 73 14.08 8.46 13.63
CA GLY A 73 14.70 9.73 14.01
C GLY A 73 13.66 10.72 14.52
N PRO A 74 14.12 11.90 14.98
CA PRO A 74 13.20 13.00 15.23
C PRO A 74 12.45 13.30 13.93
N VAL A 75 11.13 13.26 13.99
CA VAL A 75 10.26 13.53 12.86
C VAL A 75 9.76 14.97 13.00
N CYS A 76 9.57 15.66 11.89
CA CYS A 76 8.88 16.94 11.86
C CYS A 76 7.64 16.92 12.77
N GLY A 77 7.60 17.85 13.72
CA GLY A 77 6.56 17.94 14.75
C GLY A 77 6.75 19.18 15.63
N PRO A 78 5.81 19.46 16.57
CA PRO A 78 5.82 20.65 17.41
C PRO A 78 7.06 20.80 18.30
N ASP A 79 7.78 19.71 18.58
CA ASP A 79 8.99 19.72 19.40
C ASP A 79 10.28 19.70 18.56
N GLN A 80 10.16 19.55 17.23
CA GLN A 80 11.26 19.42 16.27
C GLN A 80 10.92 20.17 14.96
N LEU A 81 10.58 21.46 15.10
CA LEU A 81 10.17 22.31 13.97
C LEU A 81 11.29 22.55 12.97
N ASP A 82 12.56 22.45 13.38
CA ASP A 82 13.74 22.55 12.52
C ASP A 82 13.73 21.49 11.41
N LEU A 83 13.11 20.33 11.64
CA LEU A 83 13.00 19.22 10.70
C LEU A 83 11.81 19.31 9.74
N CYS A 84 10.98 20.34 9.88
CA CYS A 84 9.79 20.56 9.06
C CYS A 84 10.07 21.43 7.83
N SER A 85 9.28 21.27 6.76
CA SER A 85 9.22 22.26 5.69
C SER A 85 8.59 23.57 6.18
N ALA A 86 8.77 24.68 5.46
CA ALA A 86 8.16 25.96 5.85
C ALA A 86 6.63 25.87 5.95
N GLU A 87 6.00 25.11 5.06
CA GLU A 87 4.56 24.86 5.04
C GLU A 87 4.12 24.06 6.26
N ASP A 88 4.84 22.98 6.58
CA ASP A 88 4.53 22.14 7.73
C ASP A 88 4.73 22.88 9.06
N LYS A 89 5.77 23.73 9.17
CA LYS A 89 5.97 24.60 10.34
C LYS A 89 4.77 25.52 10.54
N ALA A 90 4.32 26.20 9.48
CA ALA A 90 3.18 27.12 9.57
C ALA A 90 1.89 26.40 10.01
N LEU A 91 1.66 25.18 9.51
CA LEU A 91 0.54 24.34 9.96
C LEU A 91 0.65 23.99 11.45
N ILE A 92 1.82 23.51 11.88
CA ILE A 92 2.04 23.10 13.28
C ILE A 92 1.89 24.29 14.22
N GLU A 93 2.50 25.42 13.92
CA GLU A 93 2.37 26.66 14.70
C GLU A 93 0.91 27.11 14.79
N GLY A 94 0.18 27.05 13.67
CA GLY A 94 -1.25 27.31 13.64
C GLY A 94 -2.05 26.40 14.57
N PHE A 95 -1.78 25.09 14.56
CA PHE A 95 -2.45 24.13 15.45
C PHE A 95 -2.05 24.28 16.91
N VAL A 96 -0.78 24.62 17.20
CA VAL A 96 -0.31 24.91 18.57
C VAL A 96 -1.00 26.14 19.14
N ALA A 97 -1.26 27.16 18.32
CA ALA A 97 -1.96 28.37 18.73
C ALA A 97 -3.47 28.17 18.98
N MET A 98 -4.08 27.09 18.47
CA MET A 98 -5.50 26.80 18.72
C MET A 98 -5.75 26.38 20.18
N SER A 99 -6.95 26.67 20.67
CA SER A 99 -7.42 26.09 21.93
C SER A 99 -7.58 24.57 21.78
N LYS A 100 -7.53 23.82 22.89
CA LYS A 100 -7.78 22.38 22.88
C LYS A 100 -9.14 22.04 22.27
N ALA A 101 -10.18 22.77 22.67
CA ALA A 101 -11.53 22.57 22.16
C ALA A 101 -11.62 22.79 20.63
N ASP A 102 -10.99 23.85 20.11
CA ASP A 102 -11.00 24.13 18.67
C ASP A 102 -10.19 23.10 17.89
N LEU A 103 -9.04 22.67 18.44
CA LEU A 103 -8.20 21.63 17.84
C LEU A 103 -8.95 20.29 17.78
N ASP A 104 -9.62 19.90 18.86
CA ASP A 104 -10.43 18.68 18.94
C ASP A 104 -11.58 18.70 17.95
N ALA A 105 -12.28 19.85 17.84
CA ALA A 105 -13.35 20.02 16.87
C ALA A 105 -12.85 19.88 15.42
N LYS A 106 -11.70 20.46 15.10
CA LYS A 106 -11.09 20.36 13.77
C LYS A 106 -10.61 18.94 13.44
N ILE A 107 -10.04 18.24 14.42
CA ILE A 107 -9.69 16.81 14.27
C ILE A 107 -10.94 16.00 13.96
N ALA A 108 -12.02 16.18 14.73
CA ALA A 108 -13.27 15.45 14.53
C ALA A 108 -13.89 15.75 13.15
N GLU A 109 -13.86 17.01 12.71
CA GLU A 109 -14.35 17.40 11.38
C GLU A 109 -13.57 16.69 10.26
N VAL A 110 -12.23 16.78 10.28
CA VAL A 110 -11.38 16.17 9.25
C VAL A 110 -11.49 14.65 9.27
N GLN A 111 -11.52 14.02 10.45
CA GLN A 111 -11.72 12.57 10.57
C GLN A 111 -13.08 12.12 10.04
N LYS A 112 -14.15 12.85 10.35
CA LYS A 112 -15.49 12.53 9.86
C LYS A 112 -15.57 12.69 8.34
N ALA A 113 -15.00 13.75 7.80
CA ALA A 113 -14.95 13.98 6.36
C ALA A 113 -14.16 12.87 5.63
N ALA A 114 -12.98 12.52 6.16
CA ALA A 114 -12.16 11.43 5.62
C ALA A 114 -12.90 10.08 5.67
N PHE A 115 -13.53 9.76 6.80
CA PHE A 115 -14.27 8.51 6.98
C PHE A 115 -15.45 8.36 6.00
N GLU A 116 -16.26 9.41 5.82
CA GLU A 116 -17.40 9.34 4.90
C GLU A 116 -16.95 9.21 3.44
N LYS A 117 -15.86 9.91 3.05
CA LYS A 117 -15.24 9.75 1.73
C LYS A 117 -14.69 8.34 1.52
N GLU A 118 -13.92 7.82 2.49
CA GLU A 118 -13.36 6.47 2.44
C GLU A 118 -14.46 5.39 2.38
N LYS A 119 -15.53 5.55 3.16
CA LYS A 119 -16.70 4.65 3.13
C LYS A 119 -17.37 4.64 1.76
N ALA A 120 -17.59 5.81 1.16
CA ALA A 120 -18.18 5.95 -0.17
C ALA A 120 -17.27 5.37 -1.27
N TYR A 121 -15.96 5.58 -1.15
CA TYR A 121 -14.94 4.97 -2.00
C TYR A 121 -14.96 3.44 -1.88
N ASN A 122 -14.80 2.91 -0.68
CA ASN A 122 -14.73 1.47 -0.40
C ASN A 122 -15.97 0.72 -0.89
N LYS A 123 -17.16 1.33 -0.78
CA LYS A 123 -18.40 0.75 -1.33
C LYS A 123 -18.34 0.56 -2.85
N ARG A 124 -17.79 1.54 -3.59
CA ARG A 124 -17.62 1.46 -5.05
C ARG A 124 -16.47 0.54 -5.41
N PHE A 125 -15.34 0.69 -4.72
CA PHE A 125 -14.13 -0.10 -4.94
C PHE A 125 -14.37 -1.59 -4.75
N ARG A 126 -15.15 -2.02 -3.74
CA ARG A 126 -15.51 -3.45 -3.57
C ARG A 126 -16.19 -4.05 -4.81
N LYS A 127 -17.12 -3.31 -5.42
CA LYS A 127 -17.81 -3.75 -6.63
C LYS A 127 -16.87 -3.80 -7.83
N PHE A 128 -16.02 -2.78 -7.95
CA PHE A 128 -15.00 -2.74 -9.00
C PHE A 128 -13.99 -3.88 -8.84
N ASN A 129 -13.45 -4.08 -7.64
CA ASN A 129 -12.46 -5.11 -7.35
C ASN A 129 -12.99 -6.52 -7.64
N SER A 130 -14.27 -6.80 -7.33
CA SER A 130 -14.92 -8.05 -7.75
C SER A 130 -14.88 -8.22 -9.27
N LYS A 131 -15.36 -7.22 -10.03
CA LYS A 131 -15.35 -7.25 -11.50
C LYS A 131 -13.94 -7.37 -12.07
N TYR A 132 -12.96 -6.71 -11.45
CA TYR A 132 -11.57 -6.73 -11.86
C TYR A 132 -10.95 -8.11 -11.65
N ASN A 133 -11.26 -8.78 -10.53
CA ASN A 133 -10.81 -10.14 -10.26
C ASN A 133 -11.45 -11.14 -11.24
N ASP A 134 -12.74 -10.99 -11.52
CA ASP A 134 -13.44 -11.81 -12.53
C ASP A 134 -12.80 -11.61 -13.90
N PHE A 135 -12.54 -10.35 -14.30
CA PHE A 135 -11.82 -10.03 -15.53
C PHE A 135 -10.41 -10.63 -15.57
N LYS A 136 -9.67 -10.63 -14.45
CA LYS A 136 -8.35 -11.26 -14.35
C LYS A 136 -8.40 -12.79 -14.41
N ALA A 137 -9.52 -13.41 -14.03
CA ALA A 137 -9.74 -14.83 -14.28
C ALA A 137 -10.00 -15.08 -15.77
N GLU A 138 -10.90 -14.30 -16.39
CA GLU A 138 -11.18 -14.37 -17.82
C GLU A 138 -9.91 -14.14 -18.67
N GLU A 139 -9.03 -13.21 -18.28
CA GLU A 139 -7.77 -12.92 -18.97
C GLU A 139 -6.84 -14.13 -18.98
N ARG A 140 -6.74 -14.83 -17.84
CA ARG A 140 -5.95 -16.06 -17.76
C ARG A 140 -6.52 -17.18 -18.64
N GLU A 141 -7.83 -17.33 -18.66
CA GLU A 141 -8.50 -18.30 -19.54
C GLU A 141 -8.30 -17.95 -21.03
N GLU A 142 -8.36 -16.67 -21.37
CA GLU A 142 -8.13 -16.20 -22.73
C GLU A 142 -6.69 -16.43 -23.18
N ASP A 143 -5.71 -16.12 -22.33
CA ASP A 143 -4.28 -16.36 -22.59
C ASP A 143 -3.97 -17.86 -22.77
N GLU A 144 -4.56 -18.73 -21.93
CA GLU A 144 -4.43 -20.17 -22.08
C GLU A 144 -5.03 -20.66 -23.41
N GLN A 145 -6.21 -20.17 -23.77
CA GLN A 145 -6.85 -20.54 -25.03
C GLN A 145 -6.09 -20.03 -26.26
N LEU A 146 -5.52 -18.82 -26.19
CA LEU A 146 -4.65 -18.29 -27.24
C LEU A 146 -3.37 -19.12 -27.37
N SER A 147 -2.77 -19.54 -26.25
CA SER A 147 -1.60 -20.43 -26.24
C SER A 147 -1.92 -21.79 -26.90
N MET A 148 -3.05 -22.41 -26.53
CA MET A 148 -3.51 -23.66 -27.15
C MET A 148 -3.75 -23.50 -28.65
N GLN A 149 -4.39 -22.40 -29.07
CA GLN A 149 -4.64 -22.10 -30.48
C GLN A 149 -3.35 -21.84 -31.26
N ALA A 150 -2.37 -21.16 -30.66
CA ALA A 150 -1.06 -20.95 -31.26
C ALA A 150 -0.33 -22.28 -31.48
N ALA A 151 -0.41 -23.21 -30.50
CA ALA A 151 0.15 -24.55 -30.64
C ALA A 151 -0.57 -25.37 -31.73
N GLU A 152 -1.90 -25.29 -31.82
CA GLU A 152 -2.68 -25.95 -32.89
C GLU A 152 -2.31 -25.39 -34.27
N LYS A 153 -2.22 -24.06 -34.40
CA LYS A 153 -1.78 -23.38 -35.63
C LYS A 153 -0.38 -23.81 -36.06
N ALA A 154 0.57 -23.85 -35.12
CA ALA A 154 1.93 -24.29 -35.40
C ALA A 154 1.98 -25.75 -35.90
N LYS A 155 1.14 -26.63 -35.36
CA LYS A 155 1.00 -28.02 -35.85
C LYS A 155 0.37 -28.07 -37.24
N PHE A 156 -0.65 -27.25 -37.50
CA PHE A 156 -1.32 -27.17 -38.80
C PHE A 156 -0.36 -26.68 -39.89
N GLU A 157 0.44 -25.63 -39.64
CA GLU A 157 1.41 -25.10 -40.60
C GLU A 157 2.46 -26.15 -41.01
N LYS A 158 2.90 -27.01 -40.08
CA LYS A 158 3.82 -28.13 -40.39
C LYS A 158 3.20 -29.16 -41.35
N ASN A 159 1.88 -29.33 -41.33
CA ASN A 159 1.15 -30.32 -42.13
C ASN A 159 0.38 -29.71 -43.31
N LYS A 160 0.53 -28.39 -43.53
CA LYS A 160 -0.26 -27.60 -44.48
C LYS A 160 -0.20 -28.11 -45.93
N ALA A 161 0.95 -28.63 -46.36
CA ALA A 161 1.12 -29.20 -47.70
C ALA A 161 0.22 -30.41 -47.98
N LYS A 162 -0.28 -31.08 -46.93
CA LYS A 162 -1.19 -32.23 -47.02
C LYS A 162 -2.65 -31.86 -46.70
N ALA A 163 -2.91 -30.60 -46.37
CA ALA A 163 -4.24 -30.15 -45.97
C ALA A 163 -5.17 -29.98 -47.18
N SER A 164 -6.42 -30.39 -47.03
CA SER A 164 -7.47 -30.13 -48.01
C SER A 164 -7.84 -28.64 -48.04
N LYS A 165 -8.42 -28.18 -49.16
CA LYS A 165 -9.01 -26.83 -49.26
C LYS A 165 -10.04 -26.55 -48.14
N ALA A 166 -10.80 -27.56 -47.74
CA ALA A 166 -11.77 -27.44 -46.66
C ALA A 166 -11.10 -27.22 -45.29
N GLU A 167 -9.95 -27.84 -45.03
CA GLU A 167 -9.18 -27.67 -43.79
C GLU A 167 -8.48 -26.31 -43.74
N LEU A 168 -7.92 -25.84 -44.86
CA LEU A 168 -7.35 -24.49 -44.98
C LEU A 168 -8.41 -23.43 -44.67
N ALA A 169 -9.59 -23.52 -45.26
CA ALA A 169 -10.68 -22.57 -45.01
C ALA A 169 -11.21 -22.63 -43.56
N LYS A 170 -11.18 -23.81 -42.92
CA LYS A 170 -11.51 -23.95 -41.49
C LYS A 170 -10.48 -23.28 -40.60
N GLN A 171 -9.19 -23.42 -40.90
CA GLN A 171 -8.11 -22.78 -40.15
C GLN A 171 -8.19 -21.25 -40.26
N GLU A 172 -8.39 -20.71 -41.47
CA GLU A 172 -8.57 -19.26 -41.67
C GLU A 172 -9.76 -18.70 -40.88
N LYS A 173 -10.88 -19.43 -40.83
CA LYS A 173 -12.05 -19.06 -40.02
C LYS A 173 -11.74 -19.07 -38.52
N LYS A 174 -11.00 -20.08 -38.03
CA LYS A 174 -10.56 -20.15 -36.62
C LYS A 174 -9.67 -18.96 -36.26
N GLU A 175 -8.69 -18.63 -37.10
CA GLU A 175 -7.78 -17.51 -36.88
C GLU A 175 -8.49 -16.16 -36.90
N LYS A 176 -9.43 -15.96 -37.82
CA LYS A 176 -10.24 -14.74 -37.87
C LYS A 176 -11.09 -14.58 -36.60
N LYS A 177 -11.69 -15.67 -36.10
CA LYS A 177 -12.48 -15.67 -34.86
C LYS A 177 -11.60 -15.41 -33.63
N ALA A 178 -10.40 -15.99 -33.57
CA ALA A 178 -9.43 -15.77 -32.50
C ALA A 178 -8.99 -14.30 -32.45
N LYS A 179 -8.68 -13.71 -33.62
CA LYS A 179 -8.30 -12.29 -33.73
C LYS A 179 -9.42 -11.36 -33.26
N GLN A 180 -10.65 -11.58 -33.70
CA GLN A 180 -11.80 -10.77 -33.28
C GLN A 180 -12.05 -10.84 -31.76
N ARG A 181 -11.84 -12.02 -31.18
CA ARG A 181 -11.99 -12.20 -29.73
C ARG A 181 -10.88 -11.47 -28.96
N ALA A 182 -9.62 -11.62 -29.38
CA ALA A 182 -8.49 -10.91 -28.79
C ALA A 182 -8.66 -9.38 -28.85
N GLU A 183 -9.12 -8.84 -29.99
CA GLU A 183 -9.43 -7.41 -30.12
C GLU A 183 -10.54 -6.95 -29.16
N ALA A 184 -11.59 -7.76 -28.99
CA ALA A 184 -12.66 -7.48 -28.03
C ALA A 184 -12.16 -7.52 -26.58
N PHE A 185 -11.31 -8.50 -26.26
CA PHE A 185 -10.72 -8.66 -24.93
C PHE A 185 -9.75 -7.54 -24.60
N GLU A 186 -8.91 -7.11 -25.54
CA GLU A 186 -8.02 -5.97 -25.37
C GLU A 186 -8.80 -4.68 -25.09
N LYS A 187 -9.95 -4.47 -25.76
CA LYS A 187 -10.83 -3.33 -25.47
C LYS A 187 -11.39 -3.41 -24.04
N LYS A 188 -11.80 -4.60 -23.58
CA LYS A 188 -12.26 -4.82 -22.21
C LYS A 188 -11.12 -4.56 -21.20
N ARG A 189 -9.92 -5.05 -21.46
CA ARG A 189 -8.71 -4.81 -20.66
C ARG A 189 -8.42 -3.32 -20.48
N LYS A 190 -8.37 -2.57 -21.58
CA LYS A 190 -8.16 -1.11 -21.56
C LYS A 190 -9.23 -0.39 -20.73
N ALA A 191 -10.50 -0.81 -20.83
CA ALA A 191 -11.57 -0.24 -20.02
C ALA A 191 -11.40 -0.54 -18.52
N MET A 192 -11.08 -1.79 -18.16
CA MET A 192 -10.88 -2.20 -16.76
C MET A 192 -9.64 -1.55 -16.13
N GLU A 193 -8.54 -1.45 -16.88
CA GLU A 193 -7.33 -0.75 -16.43
C GLU A 193 -7.57 0.74 -16.27
N GLY A 194 -8.26 1.39 -17.21
CA GLY A 194 -8.62 2.81 -17.08
C GLY A 194 -9.59 3.10 -15.93
N GLU A 195 -10.49 2.17 -15.60
CA GLU A 195 -11.33 2.29 -14.41
C GLU A 195 -10.51 2.08 -13.12
N LYS A 196 -9.56 1.14 -13.11
CA LYS A 196 -8.61 0.93 -11.99
C LYS A 196 -7.81 2.20 -11.70
N GLU A 197 -7.22 2.80 -12.73
CA GLU A 197 -6.42 4.01 -12.60
C GLU A 197 -7.22 5.17 -11.99
N LYS A 198 -8.51 5.28 -12.30
CA LYS A 198 -9.40 6.28 -11.66
C LYS A 198 -9.59 6.00 -10.17
N PHE A 199 -9.77 4.75 -9.77
CA PHE A 199 -9.86 4.38 -8.35
C PHE A 199 -8.55 4.59 -7.61
N ASP A 200 -7.42 4.29 -8.23
CA ASP A 200 -6.10 4.51 -7.65
C ASP A 200 -5.86 6.02 -7.45
N LYS A 201 -6.16 6.83 -8.47
CA LYS A 201 -6.08 8.29 -8.38
C LYS A 201 -7.01 8.87 -7.31
N GLU A 202 -8.27 8.46 -7.28
CA GLU A 202 -9.23 8.92 -6.26
C GLU A 202 -8.75 8.62 -4.83
N LYS A 203 -8.10 7.46 -4.63
CA LYS A 203 -7.50 7.11 -3.34
C LYS A 203 -6.33 8.02 -2.98
N THR A 204 -5.40 8.24 -3.91
CA THR A 204 -4.25 9.14 -3.69
C THR A 204 -4.72 10.57 -3.39
N ASP A 205 -5.71 11.08 -4.13
CA ASP A 205 -6.26 12.41 -3.91
C ASP A 205 -6.86 12.54 -2.49
N MET A 206 -7.61 11.53 -2.02
CA MET A 206 -8.15 11.52 -0.64
C MET A 206 -7.05 11.49 0.43
N GLU A 207 -5.98 10.69 0.23
CA GLU A 207 -4.84 10.64 1.15
C GLU A 207 -4.09 11.98 1.18
N GLU A 208 -3.93 12.63 0.02
CA GLU A 208 -3.31 13.94 -0.10
C GLU A 208 -4.14 15.05 0.56
N GLU A 209 -5.48 15.00 0.44
CA GLU A 209 -6.37 15.91 1.16
C GLU A 209 -6.21 15.80 2.68
N VAL A 210 -6.16 14.58 3.22
CA VAL A 210 -5.95 14.35 4.66
C VAL A 210 -4.57 14.83 5.10
N LYS A 211 -3.54 14.63 4.28
CA LYS A 211 -2.19 15.12 4.52
C LYS A 211 -2.15 16.65 4.55
N LYS A 212 -2.73 17.31 3.54
CA LYS A 212 -2.82 18.78 3.44
C LYS A 212 -3.65 19.40 4.56
N ALA A 213 -4.67 18.69 5.05
CA ALA A 213 -5.42 19.11 6.22
C ALA A 213 -4.58 19.10 7.52
N GLY A 214 -3.39 18.50 7.50
CA GLY A 214 -2.49 18.47 8.64
C GLY A 214 -2.97 17.57 9.77
N LEU A 215 -3.82 16.57 9.49
CA LEU A 215 -4.41 15.70 10.51
C LEU A 215 -3.37 15.01 11.40
N LYS A 216 -2.23 14.62 10.81
CA LYS A 216 -1.09 14.07 11.55
C LYS A 216 -0.59 15.08 12.59
N TYR A 217 -0.32 16.31 12.17
CA TYR A 217 0.19 17.36 13.06
C TYR A 217 -0.83 17.75 14.14
N MET A 218 -2.12 17.86 13.78
CA MET A 218 -3.18 18.12 14.75
C MET A 218 -3.21 17.08 15.87
N LYS A 219 -3.10 15.79 15.54
CA LYS A 219 -3.06 14.71 16.55
C LYS A 219 -1.82 14.79 17.44
N VAL A 220 -0.65 15.14 16.89
CA VAL A 220 0.57 15.30 17.69
C VAL A 220 0.44 16.47 18.66
N VAL A 221 -0.07 17.61 18.18
CA VAL A 221 -0.32 18.79 19.04
C VAL A 221 -1.38 18.50 20.10
N GLN A 222 -2.44 17.77 19.76
CA GLN A 222 -3.49 17.34 20.70
C GLN A 222 -2.90 16.48 21.83
N LYS A 223 -2.07 15.48 21.48
CA LYS A 223 -1.37 14.64 22.46
C LYS A 223 -0.46 15.48 23.37
N ARG A 224 0.24 16.49 22.83
CA ARG A 224 1.09 17.38 23.63
C ARG A 224 0.27 18.23 24.61
N LYS A 225 -0.80 18.88 24.15
CA LYS A 225 -1.69 19.68 25.02
C LYS A 225 -2.32 18.83 26.13
N ALA A 226 -2.64 17.57 25.86
CA ALA A 226 -3.14 16.65 26.88
C ALA A 226 -2.10 16.28 27.95
N LYS A 227 -0.80 16.28 27.61
CA LYS A 227 0.30 16.06 28.58
C LYS A 227 0.61 17.28 29.43
N GLU A 228 0.40 18.49 28.92
CA GLU A 228 0.64 19.74 29.65
C GLU A 228 -0.44 20.04 30.71
N GLU A 229 -1.59 19.36 30.64
CA GLU A 229 -2.70 19.45 31.61
C GLU A 229 -2.63 18.42 32.75
N LEU A 230 -1.61 17.55 32.76
CA LEU A 230 -1.34 16.49 33.76
C LEU A 230 -0.22 16.92 34.71
#